data_AF-A0A967GYJ2-F1
#
_entry.id   AF-A0A967GYJ2-F1
#
_cell.length_a   1.000
_cell.length_b   1.000
_cell.length_c   1.000
_cell.angle_alpha   90.00
_cell.angle_beta   90.00
_cell.angle_gamma   90.00
#
_symmetry.space_group_name_H-M   'P 1'
#
loop_
_entity.id
_entity.type
_entity.pdbx_description
1 polymer ?
#
loop_
_entity_poly.entity_id
_entity_poly.type
_entity_poly.pdbx_seq_one_letter_code
_entity_poly.pdbx_strand_id
1 'polypeptide(L)'
;MFRLNSLHAAMTPEAAASDLGITAERARKLLASARQRLRSHRRQLLQAGGQTVEPTPVTSVNARFAVALAELGAVCNDPELLQRAQKVLRFLRQSHYTGDGGLMRIAPTSTRRGIPARGIDYATLLDALFRVYRHDLDPRHLVWAARLGREVLGNHSDTEGLLLEVPGKDRILTVPLYDPAMIVGNSAWGIIYGPLQRLHQLTGAEEFETARAAVAARLLEAFERNPLIHTDFGIASQAAQRDTLVCLDGPRDDPEFARLHRVVREPQFAGITVVHLDPVLSQALDLPGPGSVTRAIVRRGGEQTTTAATAGELRTLLEAPRPE
;
A
#
# COMPACT_ATOMS: atom_id res chain seq x y z
N MET A 1 19.28 -24.53 -3.12
CA MET A 1 19.75 -24.31 -4.50
C MET A 1 19.72 -22.84 -4.96
N PHE A 2 19.70 -21.83 -4.06
CA PHE A 2 19.65 -20.40 -4.44
C PHE A 2 20.67 -19.53 -3.68
N ARG A 3 21.94 -19.96 -3.60
CA ARG A 3 23.02 -19.15 -2.97
C ARG A 3 23.79 -18.24 -3.94
N LEU A 4 23.52 -18.31 -5.24
CA LEU A 4 24.41 -17.70 -6.26
C LEU A 4 24.03 -16.28 -6.69
N ASN A 5 22.89 -15.74 -6.27
CA ASN A 5 22.44 -14.39 -6.68
C ASN A 5 22.31 -13.37 -5.54
N SER A 6 22.65 -13.76 -4.30
CA SER A 6 22.74 -12.84 -3.18
C SER A 6 24.19 -12.41 -3.01
N LEU A 7 24.47 -11.12 -3.10
CA LEU A 7 25.76 -10.51 -2.70
C LEU A 7 25.88 -10.54 -1.16
N HIS A 8 25.80 -11.73 -0.56
CA HIS A 8 26.16 -11.93 0.83
C HIS A 8 27.67 -12.05 0.90
N ALA A 9 28.33 -11.15 1.64
CA ALA A 9 29.75 -11.33 1.94
C ALA A 9 29.88 -12.52 2.90
N ALA A 10 30.18 -13.70 2.37
CA ALA A 10 30.36 -14.93 3.16
C ALA A 10 31.50 -14.82 4.18
N MET A 11 32.41 -13.86 4.00
CA MET A 11 33.57 -13.58 4.84
C MET A 11 33.95 -12.10 4.73
N THR A 12 34.64 -11.59 5.75
CA THR A 12 35.20 -10.23 5.71
C THR A 12 36.41 -10.19 4.77
N PRO A 13 36.79 -9.02 4.23
CA PRO A 13 38.01 -8.87 3.45
C PRO A 13 39.27 -9.34 4.19
N GLU A 14 39.29 -9.24 5.52
CA GLU A 14 40.39 -9.67 6.38
C GLU A 14 40.46 -11.20 6.48
N ALA A 15 39.32 -11.87 6.65
CA ALA A 15 39.25 -13.34 6.61
C ALA A 15 39.62 -13.88 5.22
N ALA A 16 39.10 -13.26 4.15
CA ALA A 16 39.47 -13.61 2.78
C ALA A 16 40.95 -13.39 2.50
N ALA A 17 41.56 -12.35 3.06
CA ALA A 17 42.98 -12.08 2.92
C ALA A 17 43.85 -13.14 3.58
N SER A 18 43.45 -13.58 4.79
CA SER A 18 44.09 -14.69 5.51
C SER A 18 44.04 -15.98 4.70
N ASP A 19 42.86 -16.36 4.20
CA ASP A 19 42.67 -17.61 3.44
C ASP A 19 43.45 -17.63 2.12
N LEU A 20 43.58 -16.47 1.48
CA LEU A 20 44.26 -16.32 0.19
C LEU A 20 45.75 -16.02 0.32
N GLY A 21 46.29 -15.89 1.53
CA GLY A 21 47.69 -15.55 1.77
C GLY A 21 48.09 -14.17 1.23
N ILE A 22 47.15 -13.21 1.22
CA ILE A 22 47.38 -11.84 0.76
C ILE A 22 47.16 -10.82 1.88
N THR A 23 47.56 -9.57 1.67
CA THR A 23 47.25 -8.50 2.63
C THR A 23 45.78 -8.10 2.55
N ALA A 24 45.19 -7.70 3.67
CA ALA A 24 43.81 -7.18 3.72
C ALA A 24 43.59 -6.02 2.74
N GLU A 25 44.59 -5.15 2.61
CA GLU A 25 44.53 -4.03 1.65
C GLU A 25 44.49 -4.51 0.20
N ARG A 26 45.24 -5.57 -0.14
CA ARG A 26 45.19 -6.17 -1.47
C ARG A 26 43.84 -6.83 -1.73
N ALA A 27 43.29 -7.55 -0.74
CA ALA A 27 41.96 -8.16 -0.84
C ALA A 27 40.86 -7.12 -1.08
N ARG A 28 40.86 -6.00 -0.33
CA ARG A 28 39.91 -4.89 -0.52
C ARG A 28 40.02 -4.27 -1.91
N LYS A 29 41.24 -4.02 -2.40
CA LYS A 29 41.48 -3.49 -3.75
C LYS A 29 40.99 -4.44 -4.85
N LEU A 30 41.24 -5.74 -4.71
CA LEU A 30 40.78 -6.75 -5.67
C LEU A 30 39.25 -6.84 -5.67
N LEU A 31 38.60 -6.84 -4.51
CA LEU A 31 37.15 -6.87 -4.40
C LEU A 31 36.50 -5.60 -4.99
N ALA A 32 37.07 -4.42 -4.72
CA ALA A 32 36.61 -3.17 -5.30
C ALA A 32 36.72 -3.18 -6.83
N SER A 33 37.87 -3.63 -7.36
CA SER A 33 38.10 -3.79 -8.80
C SER A 33 37.12 -4.78 -9.44
N ALA A 34 36.91 -5.95 -8.81
CA ALA A 34 35.97 -6.96 -9.29
C ALA A 34 34.54 -6.42 -9.33
N ARG A 35 34.09 -5.73 -8.26
CA ARG A 35 32.77 -5.07 -8.22
C ARG A 35 32.61 -4.03 -9.32
N GLN A 36 33.63 -3.22 -9.56
CA GLN A 36 33.62 -2.22 -10.64
C GLN A 36 33.51 -2.90 -12.01
N ARG A 37 34.33 -3.92 -12.28
CA ARG A 37 34.31 -4.67 -13.55
C ARG A 37 32.96 -5.35 -13.79
N LEU A 38 32.41 -6.03 -12.78
CA LEU A 38 31.10 -6.68 -12.87
C LEU A 38 29.98 -5.66 -13.09
N ARG A 39 30.01 -4.49 -12.43
CA ARG A 39 29.04 -3.41 -12.65
C ARG A 39 29.13 -2.85 -14.06
N SER A 40 30.34 -2.58 -14.55
CA SER A 40 30.55 -2.08 -15.92
C SER A 40 30.08 -3.09 -16.96
N HIS A 41 30.41 -4.37 -16.78
CA HIS A 41 29.96 -5.43 -17.68
C HIS A 41 28.43 -5.60 -17.64
N ARG A 42 27.81 -5.54 -16.46
CA ARG A 42 26.34 -5.55 -16.33
C ARG A 42 25.71 -4.37 -17.08
N ARG A 43 26.27 -3.16 -16.96
CA ARG A 43 25.80 -1.99 -17.72
C ARG A 43 25.95 -2.19 -19.23
N GLN A 44 27.09 -2.72 -19.68
CA GLN A 44 27.34 -3.02 -21.08
C GLN A 44 26.38 -4.08 -21.62
N LEU A 45 26.12 -5.17 -20.88
CA LEU A 45 25.14 -6.20 -21.28
C LEU A 45 23.72 -5.62 -21.39
N LEU A 46 23.33 -4.78 -20.43
CA LEU A 46 22.03 -4.09 -20.46
C LEU A 46 21.92 -3.11 -21.65
N GLN A 47 23.03 -2.53 -22.10
CA GLN A 47 23.07 -1.63 -23.26
C GLN A 47 23.15 -2.39 -24.59
N ALA A 48 23.95 -3.45 -24.68
CA ALA A 48 24.21 -4.20 -25.90
C ALA A 48 23.10 -5.20 -26.26
N GLY A 49 22.35 -5.70 -25.29
CA GLY A 49 21.31 -6.70 -25.52
C GLY A 49 20.00 -6.15 -26.12
N GLY A 50 19.87 -4.84 -26.38
CA GLY A 50 18.59 -4.19 -26.76
C GLY A 50 17.50 -4.26 -25.68
N GLN A 51 17.69 -5.11 -24.67
CA GLN A 51 16.97 -5.15 -23.42
C GLN A 51 17.56 -4.10 -22.50
N THR A 52 17.19 -2.85 -22.70
CA THR A 52 16.98 -1.98 -21.55
C THR A 52 15.94 -2.70 -20.68
N VAL A 53 16.39 -3.51 -19.73
CA VAL A 53 15.57 -3.87 -18.57
C VAL A 53 15.54 -2.62 -17.70
N GLU A 54 14.98 -1.53 -18.24
CA GLU A 54 14.28 -0.63 -17.36
C GLU A 54 13.23 -1.52 -16.69
N PRO A 55 13.26 -1.65 -15.36
CA PRO A 55 12.27 -2.45 -14.67
C PRO A 55 10.92 -1.92 -15.13
N THR A 56 10.16 -2.77 -15.84
CA THR A 56 8.89 -2.34 -16.38
C THR A 56 8.06 -1.91 -15.18
N PRO A 57 7.62 -0.64 -15.11
CA PRO A 57 6.87 -0.17 -13.96
C PRO A 57 5.61 -1.04 -13.86
N VAL A 58 5.50 -1.82 -12.79
CA VAL A 58 4.32 -2.66 -12.51
C VAL A 58 3.54 -1.97 -11.41
N THR A 59 2.24 -1.77 -11.61
CA THR A 59 1.37 -1.07 -10.66
C THR A 59 1.50 -1.59 -9.24
N SER A 60 1.34 -2.90 -9.03
CA SER A 60 1.47 -3.51 -7.70
C SER A 60 2.84 -3.30 -7.06
N VAL A 61 3.93 -3.34 -7.82
CA VAL A 61 5.29 -3.15 -7.29
C VAL A 61 5.52 -1.69 -6.92
N ASN A 62 5.11 -0.76 -7.78
CA ASN A 62 5.23 0.67 -7.53
C ASN A 62 4.35 1.12 -6.36
N ALA A 63 3.13 0.60 -6.25
CA ALA A 63 2.24 0.88 -5.13
C ALA A 63 2.89 0.48 -3.80
N ARG A 64 3.46 -0.73 -3.72
CA ARG A 64 4.22 -1.18 -2.54
C ARG A 64 5.47 -0.33 -2.28
N PHE A 65 6.15 0.11 -3.34
CA PHE A 65 7.31 0.98 -3.19
C PHE A 65 6.91 2.36 -2.64
N ALA A 66 5.78 2.93 -3.08
CA ALA A 66 5.24 4.17 -2.54
C ALA A 66 4.93 4.04 -1.04
N VAL A 67 4.31 2.93 -0.63
CA VAL A 67 4.09 2.60 0.78
C VAL A 67 5.40 2.55 1.55
N ALA A 68 6.38 1.77 1.08
CA ALA A 68 7.66 1.63 1.77
C ALA A 68 8.37 2.98 1.94
N LEU A 69 8.34 3.83 0.90
CA LEU A 69 8.89 5.18 0.96
C LEU A 69 8.14 6.08 1.96
N ALA A 70 6.82 6.02 2.01
CA ALA A 70 6.02 6.84 2.93
C ALA A 70 6.22 6.43 4.39
N GLU A 71 6.22 5.12 4.67
CA GLU A 71 6.43 4.56 6.00
C GLU A 71 7.86 4.83 6.49
N LEU A 72 8.87 4.60 5.64
CA LEU A 72 10.26 4.90 5.97
C LEU A 72 10.48 6.40 6.18
N GLY A 73 9.91 7.25 5.32
CA GLY A 73 9.95 8.70 5.47
C GLY A 73 9.31 9.16 6.78
N ALA A 74 8.22 8.52 7.21
CA ALA A 74 7.58 8.80 8.47
C ALA A 74 8.44 8.39 9.68
N VAL A 75 9.03 7.18 9.66
CA VAL A 75 9.86 6.68 10.76
C VAL A 75 11.19 7.44 10.86
N CYS A 76 11.81 7.77 9.74
CA CYS A 76 13.10 8.48 9.69
C CYS A 76 12.97 10.01 9.74
N ASN A 77 11.75 10.57 9.78
CA ASN A 77 11.49 12.00 9.64
C ASN A 77 12.14 12.60 8.37
N ASP A 78 12.11 11.85 7.26
CA ASP A 78 12.66 12.27 5.97
C ASP A 78 11.54 12.68 5.01
N PRO A 79 11.28 13.99 4.83
CA PRO A 79 10.25 14.48 3.93
C PRO A 79 10.56 14.19 2.46
N GLU A 80 11.82 13.95 2.07
CA GLU A 80 12.18 13.62 0.70
C GLU A 80 11.63 12.24 0.30
N LEU A 81 11.67 11.28 1.22
CA LEU A 81 11.08 9.95 1.01
C LEU A 81 9.56 10.03 0.79
N LEU A 82 8.86 10.85 1.57
CA LEU A 82 7.42 11.07 1.38
C LEU A 82 7.12 11.74 0.03
N GLN A 83 7.91 12.74 -0.37
CA GLN A 83 7.79 13.36 -1.70
C GLN A 83 8.01 12.35 -2.83
N ARG A 84 8.93 11.39 -2.65
CA ARG A 84 9.14 10.30 -3.62
C ARG A 84 7.93 9.36 -3.68
N ALA A 85 7.33 9.00 -2.53
CA ALA A 85 6.09 8.22 -2.50
C ALA A 85 4.97 8.90 -3.30
N GLN A 86 4.78 10.21 -3.09
CA GLN A 86 3.81 11.01 -3.84
C GLN A 86 4.10 11.04 -5.34
N LYS A 87 5.37 11.15 -5.74
CA LYS A 87 5.78 11.10 -7.17
C LYS A 87 5.40 9.75 -7.77
N VAL A 88 5.58 8.65 -7.05
CA VAL A 88 5.21 7.30 -7.52
C VAL A 88 3.70 7.18 -7.71
N LEU A 89 2.87 7.62 -6.75
CA LEU A 89 1.41 7.57 -6.91
C LEU A 89 0.91 8.50 -8.03
N ARG A 90 1.49 9.69 -8.18
CA ARG A 90 1.19 10.58 -9.31
C ARG A 90 1.54 9.93 -10.65
N PHE A 91 2.69 9.27 -10.74
CA PHE A 91 3.10 8.53 -11.95
C PHE A 91 2.09 7.41 -12.27
N LEU A 92 1.69 6.61 -11.29
CA LEU A 92 0.66 5.58 -11.51
C LEU A 92 -0.66 6.20 -11.97
N ARG A 93 -1.10 7.29 -11.36
CA ARG A 93 -2.33 7.97 -11.78
C ARG A 93 -2.26 8.53 -13.20
N GLN A 94 -1.10 9.04 -13.62
CA GLN A 94 -0.94 9.70 -14.92
C GLN A 94 -0.67 8.70 -16.05
N SER A 95 0.08 7.63 -15.77
CA SER A 95 0.58 6.71 -16.79
C SER A 95 -0.13 5.36 -16.79
N HIS A 96 -0.65 4.91 -15.65
CA HIS A 96 -1.29 3.59 -15.52
C HIS A 96 -2.81 3.65 -15.41
N TYR A 97 -3.40 4.82 -15.19
CA TYR A 97 -4.85 4.95 -15.09
C TYR A 97 -5.41 5.65 -16.32
N THR A 98 -6.09 4.91 -17.18
CA THR A 98 -6.81 5.48 -18.32
C THR A 98 -8.27 5.61 -17.89
N GLY A 99 -8.77 6.84 -17.71
CA GLY A 99 -10.05 7.10 -17.04
C GLY A 99 -11.22 6.20 -17.47
N ASP A 100 -11.27 5.86 -18.77
CA ASP A 100 -12.30 5.01 -19.39
C ASP A 100 -11.83 3.55 -19.64
N GLY A 101 -10.52 3.29 -19.63
CA GLY A 101 -9.91 1.97 -19.89
C GLY A 101 -9.49 1.22 -18.62
N GLY A 102 -9.65 1.85 -17.46
CA GLY A 102 -9.33 1.30 -16.15
C GLY A 102 -7.84 1.36 -15.80
N LEU A 103 -7.48 0.64 -14.75
CA LEU A 103 -6.10 0.52 -14.29
C LEU A 103 -5.31 -0.42 -15.22
N MET A 104 -4.06 -0.07 -15.48
CA MET A 104 -3.11 -0.87 -16.25
C MET A 104 -2.07 -1.44 -15.30
N ARG A 105 -1.73 -2.73 -15.43
CA ARG A 105 -0.58 -3.34 -14.75
C ARG A 105 0.72 -2.74 -15.27
N ILE A 106 0.82 -2.59 -16.58
CA ILE A 106 1.94 -1.97 -17.30
C ILE A 106 1.35 -0.93 -18.26
N ALA A 107 1.79 0.31 -18.12
CA ALA A 107 1.35 1.41 -18.98
C ALA A 107 1.67 1.15 -20.47
N PRO A 108 0.79 1.56 -21.40
CA PRO A 108 1.14 1.61 -22.81
C PRO A 108 2.26 2.63 -23.06
N THR A 109 3.07 2.38 -24.09
CA THR A 109 4.07 3.32 -24.61
C THR A 109 3.83 3.53 -26.10
N SER A 110 4.57 4.44 -26.74
CA SER A 110 4.49 4.65 -28.19
C SER A 110 4.81 3.39 -29.01
N THR A 111 5.54 2.44 -28.44
CA THR A 111 6.00 1.22 -29.13
C THR A 111 5.39 -0.07 -28.59
N ARG A 112 4.68 -0.04 -27.47
CA ARG A 112 4.16 -1.24 -26.80
C ARG A 112 2.75 -1.01 -26.25
N ARG A 113 1.86 -1.96 -26.53
CA ARG A 113 0.53 -2.01 -25.90
C ARG A 113 0.67 -2.22 -24.39
N GLY A 114 -0.17 -1.54 -23.61
CA GLY A 114 -0.25 -1.73 -22.18
C GLY A 114 -0.82 -3.10 -21.81
N ILE A 115 -0.59 -3.52 -20.57
CA ILE A 115 -1.16 -4.75 -20.00
C ILE A 115 -2.21 -4.32 -18.96
N PRO A 116 -3.48 -4.75 -19.10
CA PRO A 116 -4.53 -4.45 -18.12
C PRO A 116 -4.16 -4.86 -16.69
N ALA A 117 -4.68 -4.15 -15.70
CA ALA A 117 -4.49 -4.49 -14.30
C ALA A 117 -5.17 -5.82 -13.94
N ARG A 118 -4.62 -6.47 -12.93
CA ARG A 118 -5.20 -7.64 -12.28
C ARG A 118 -5.73 -7.28 -10.91
N GLY A 119 -6.50 -8.18 -10.30
CA GLY A 119 -6.97 -8.05 -8.92
C GLY A 119 -5.88 -7.57 -7.96
N ILE A 120 -4.71 -8.23 -7.96
CA ILE A 120 -3.58 -7.84 -7.12
C ILE A 120 -3.08 -6.39 -7.35
N ASP A 121 -3.16 -5.87 -8.58
CA ASP A 121 -2.76 -4.49 -8.89
C ASP A 121 -3.75 -3.47 -8.31
N TYR A 122 -5.05 -3.76 -8.36
CA TYR A 122 -6.07 -2.94 -7.70
C TYR A 122 -5.94 -3.00 -6.18
N ALA A 123 -5.85 -4.19 -5.61
CA ALA A 123 -5.75 -4.39 -4.15
C ALA A 123 -4.55 -3.64 -3.56
N THR A 124 -3.38 -3.79 -4.17
CA THR A 124 -2.15 -3.13 -3.70
C THR A 124 -2.15 -1.62 -3.91
N LEU A 125 -2.72 -1.12 -5.01
CA LEU A 125 -2.84 0.32 -5.23
C LEU A 125 -3.83 0.96 -4.24
N LEU A 126 -4.97 0.32 -3.99
CA LEU A 126 -5.95 0.78 -3.00
C LEU A 126 -5.33 0.86 -1.60
N ASP A 127 -4.62 -0.19 -1.16
CA ASP A 127 -3.87 -0.16 0.11
C ASP A 127 -2.86 1.00 0.14
N ALA A 128 -2.10 1.18 -0.95
CA ALA A 128 -1.11 2.25 -1.04
C ALA A 128 -1.72 3.65 -0.94
N LEU A 129 -2.89 3.89 -1.54
CA LEU A 129 -3.56 5.18 -1.47
C LEU A 129 -3.92 5.54 -0.04
N PHE A 130 -4.48 4.61 0.74
CA PHE A 130 -4.80 4.84 2.15
C PHE A 130 -3.55 5.04 3.01
N ARG A 131 -2.51 4.23 2.79
CA ARG A 131 -1.29 4.27 3.60
C ARG A 131 -0.46 5.51 3.32
N VAL A 132 -0.31 5.93 2.07
CA VAL A 132 0.37 7.19 1.74
C VAL A 132 -0.46 8.39 2.21
N TYR A 133 -1.78 8.36 2.03
CA TYR A 133 -2.69 9.41 2.51
C TYR A 133 -2.53 9.68 4.01
N ARG A 134 -2.41 8.64 4.83
CA ARG A 134 -2.17 8.79 6.28
C ARG A 134 -0.98 9.71 6.58
N HIS A 135 0.02 9.78 5.71
CA HIS A 135 1.23 10.56 5.92
C HIS A 135 1.21 11.97 5.30
N ASP A 136 0.55 12.17 4.16
CA ASP A 136 0.52 13.47 3.46
C ASP A 136 -0.84 14.18 3.49
N LEU A 137 -1.89 13.46 3.86
CA LEU A 137 -3.29 13.87 3.86
C LEU A 137 -3.73 14.43 2.50
N ASP A 138 -3.12 14.06 1.38
CA ASP A 138 -3.51 14.60 0.07
C ASP A 138 -4.88 14.02 -0.33
N PRO A 139 -5.96 14.83 -0.37
CA PRO A 139 -7.32 14.33 -0.57
C PRO A 139 -7.48 13.58 -1.90
N ARG A 140 -6.62 13.87 -2.88
CA ARG A 140 -6.63 13.21 -4.19
C ARG A 140 -6.42 11.70 -4.09
N HIS A 141 -5.75 11.20 -3.04
CA HIS A 141 -5.57 9.76 -2.84
C HIS A 141 -6.88 9.07 -2.48
N LEU A 142 -7.67 9.64 -1.55
CA LEU A 142 -8.93 9.03 -1.13
C LEU A 142 -10.04 9.18 -2.19
N VAL A 143 -10.07 10.31 -2.90
CA VAL A 143 -10.95 10.46 -4.07
C VAL A 143 -10.66 9.39 -5.11
N TRP A 144 -9.37 9.14 -5.38
CA TRP A 144 -8.99 8.10 -6.32
C TRP A 144 -9.26 6.69 -5.78
N ALA A 145 -9.06 6.45 -4.48
CA ALA A 145 -9.36 5.18 -3.85
C ALA A 145 -10.86 4.84 -3.95
N ALA A 146 -11.75 5.79 -3.70
CA ALA A 146 -13.19 5.58 -3.85
C ALA A 146 -13.58 5.25 -5.29
N ARG A 147 -13.01 5.96 -6.28
CA ARG A 147 -13.23 5.66 -7.69
C ARG A 147 -12.72 4.27 -8.09
N LEU A 148 -11.49 3.94 -7.69
CA LEU A 148 -10.88 2.62 -7.97
C LEU A 148 -11.63 1.49 -7.27
N GLY A 149 -12.13 1.73 -6.06
CA GLY A 149 -12.95 0.77 -5.32
C GLY A 149 -14.22 0.39 -6.08
N ARG A 150 -14.97 1.38 -6.58
CA ARG A 150 -16.16 1.11 -7.40
C ARG A 150 -15.81 0.44 -8.71
N GLU A 151 -14.74 0.87 -9.36
CA GLU A 151 -14.27 0.29 -10.62
C GLU A 151 -13.87 -1.17 -10.46
N VAL A 152 -13.17 -1.52 -9.38
CA VAL A 152 -12.72 -2.90 -9.16
C VAL A 152 -13.89 -3.82 -8.80
N LEU A 153 -14.87 -3.34 -8.03
CA LEU A 153 -16.09 -4.09 -7.76
C LEU A 153 -16.95 -4.28 -9.01
N GLY A 154 -17.08 -3.25 -9.85
CA GLY A 154 -17.91 -3.32 -11.06
C GLY A 154 -17.27 -4.13 -12.20
N ASN A 155 -15.95 -4.06 -12.38
CA ASN A 155 -15.28 -4.59 -13.58
C ASN A 155 -14.35 -5.78 -13.32
N HIS A 156 -13.89 -5.96 -12.08
CA HIS A 156 -12.86 -6.94 -11.72
C HIS A 156 -13.28 -7.83 -10.56
N SER A 157 -14.56 -7.88 -10.21
CA SER A 157 -15.09 -8.79 -9.20
C SER A 157 -16.17 -9.67 -9.78
N ASP A 158 -16.42 -10.82 -9.17
CA ASP A 158 -17.59 -11.63 -9.51
C ASP A 158 -18.87 -11.07 -8.87
N THR A 159 -19.99 -11.78 -9.05
CA THR A 159 -21.31 -11.37 -8.52
C THR A 159 -21.37 -11.33 -7.00
N GLU A 160 -20.42 -11.97 -6.30
CA GLU A 160 -20.31 -11.93 -4.84
C GLU A 160 -19.36 -10.82 -4.37
N GLY A 161 -18.77 -10.04 -5.29
CA GLY A 161 -17.79 -9.02 -4.96
C GLY A 161 -16.38 -9.57 -4.71
N LEU A 162 -16.11 -10.83 -5.08
CA LEU A 162 -14.78 -11.40 -4.93
C LEU A 162 -13.87 -11.00 -6.09
N LEU A 163 -12.69 -10.50 -5.72
CA LEU A 163 -11.74 -9.92 -6.65
C LEU A 163 -11.11 -10.97 -7.58
N LEU A 164 -11.15 -10.71 -8.88
CA LEU A 164 -10.66 -11.58 -9.95
C LEU A 164 -9.27 -11.14 -10.41
N GLU A 165 -8.36 -12.09 -10.62
CA GLU A 165 -7.05 -11.80 -11.20
C GLU A 165 -7.14 -11.43 -12.69
N VAL A 166 -8.15 -11.94 -13.39
CA VAL A 166 -8.43 -11.61 -14.79
C VAL A 166 -9.94 -11.39 -14.96
N PRO A 167 -10.39 -10.24 -15.50
CA PRO A 167 -11.80 -9.97 -15.73
C PRO A 167 -12.35 -10.87 -16.84
N GLY A 168 -13.64 -11.21 -16.78
CA GLY A 168 -14.27 -12.20 -17.66
C GLY A 168 -14.04 -11.97 -19.17
N LYS A 169 -14.05 -10.71 -19.60
CA LYS A 169 -13.83 -10.31 -21.00
C LYS A 169 -12.43 -10.65 -21.55
N ASP A 170 -11.43 -10.76 -20.67
CA ASP A 170 -10.02 -10.99 -21.04
C ASP A 170 -9.56 -12.42 -20.70
N ARG A 171 -10.49 -13.29 -20.27
CA ARG A 171 -10.20 -14.66 -19.90
C ARG A 171 -10.09 -15.57 -21.12
N ILE A 172 -8.97 -16.31 -21.18
CA ILE A 172 -8.83 -17.47 -22.07
C ILE A 172 -9.50 -18.71 -21.45
N LEU A 173 -9.43 -18.84 -20.11
CA LEU A 173 -10.06 -19.92 -19.36
C LEU A 173 -11.40 -19.47 -18.78
N THR A 174 -12.46 -20.26 -18.96
CA THR A 174 -13.80 -19.93 -18.43
C THR A 174 -13.83 -19.92 -16.89
N VAL A 175 -12.89 -20.63 -16.25
CA VAL A 175 -12.79 -20.72 -14.79
C VAL A 175 -12.26 -19.40 -14.22
N PRO A 176 -12.96 -18.80 -13.23
CA PRO A 176 -12.44 -17.63 -12.52
C PRO A 176 -11.10 -17.90 -11.84
N LEU A 177 -10.18 -16.95 -11.98
CA LEU A 177 -8.87 -16.99 -11.34
C LEU A 177 -8.85 -16.04 -10.15
N TYR A 178 -8.45 -16.58 -9.01
CA TYR A 178 -8.35 -15.90 -7.74
C TYR A 178 -6.94 -16.08 -7.17
N ASP A 179 -6.52 -15.14 -6.34
CA ASP A 179 -5.28 -15.23 -5.57
C ASP A 179 -5.57 -15.12 -4.07
N PRO A 180 -6.07 -16.21 -3.44
CA PRO A 180 -6.59 -16.18 -2.07
C PRO A 180 -5.53 -16.44 -0.98
N ALA A 181 -4.31 -16.92 -1.33
CA ALA A 181 -3.33 -17.39 -0.35
C ALA A 181 -1.90 -16.91 -0.60
N MET A 182 -1.18 -16.58 0.46
CA MET A 182 0.21 -16.13 0.46
C MET A 182 1.25 -17.27 0.53
N ILE A 183 1.24 -18.23 -0.40
CA ILE A 183 2.19 -19.37 -0.30
C ILE A 183 3.67 -18.91 -0.44
N VAL A 184 3.96 -17.97 -1.34
CA VAL A 184 5.30 -17.36 -1.52
C VAL A 184 5.20 -15.89 -1.96
N GLY A 185 4.12 -15.21 -1.54
CA GLY A 185 3.74 -13.91 -2.08
C GLY A 185 2.64 -13.25 -1.25
N ASN A 186 1.72 -12.57 -1.90
CA ASN A 186 0.61 -11.86 -1.25
C ASN A 186 -0.70 -12.37 -1.84
N SER A 187 -1.81 -12.31 -1.09
CA SER A 187 -3.13 -12.60 -1.65
C SER A 187 -3.80 -11.29 -2.07
N ALA A 188 -4.49 -11.29 -3.21
CA ALA A 188 -5.28 -10.14 -3.62
C ALA A 188 -6.45 -9.91 -2.64
N TRP A 189 -7.00 -11.00 -2.10
CA TRP A 189 -8.15 -11.00 -1.20
C TRP A 189 -7.81 -10.51 0.22
N GLY A 190 -6.71 -10.95 0.80
CA GLY A 190 -6.25 -10.47 2.10
C GLY A 190 -5.88 -8.98 2.05
N ILE A 191 -5.25 -8.52 0.96
CA ILE A 191 -4.90 -7.11 0.79
C ILE A 191 -6.14 -6.23 0.60
N ILE A 192 -7.10 -6.61 -0.26
CA ILE A 192 -8.26 -5.77 -0.56
C ILE A 192 -9.21 -5.62 0.64
N TYR A 193 -9.18 -6.56 1.59
CA TYR A 193 -10.02 -6.57 2.79
C TYR A 193 -9.96 -5.25 3.59
N GLY A 194 -8.74 -4.76 3.87
CA GLY A 194 -8.53 -3.52 4.60
C GLY A 194 -9.09 -2.30 3.87
N PRO A 195 -8.69 -2.03 2.61
CA PRO A 195 -9.27 -0.97 1.80
C PRO A 195 -10.79 -0.98 1.69
N LEU A 196 -11.44 -2.15 1.58
CA LEU A 196 -12.91 -2.24 1.57
C LEU A 196 -13.51 -1.74 2.88
N GLN A 197 -12.95 -2.15 4.04
CA GLN A 197 -13.38 -1.62 5.34
C GLN A 197 -13.25 -0.09 5.39
N ARG A 198 -12.11 0.45 4.95
CA ARG A 198 -11.87 1.90 4.99
C ARG A 198 -12.82 2.66 4.06
N LEU A 199 -13.08 2.12 2.86
CA LEU A 199 -14.03 2.70 1.92
C LEU A 199 -15.46 2.68 2.46
N HIS A 200 -15.89 1.59 3.09
CA HIS A 200 -17.17 1.52 3.78
C HIS A 200 -17.27 2.56 4.90
N GLN A 201 -16.26 2.64 5.78
CA GLN A 201 -16.24 3.63 6.88
C GLN A 201 -16.31 5.08 6.41
N LEU A 202 -15.69 5.39 5.25
CA LEU A 202 -15.65 6.76 4.72
C LEU A 202 -16.91 7.13 3.94
N THR A 203 -17.48 6.19 3.18
CA THR A 203 -18.57 6.49 2.24
C THR A 203 -19.94 6.01 2.70
N GLY A 204 -20.00 5.12 3.70
CA GLY A 204 -21.22 4.43 4.11
C GLY A 204 -21.80 3.50 3.04
N ALA A 205 -21.09 3.24 1.94
CA ALA A 205 -21.61 2.44 0.85
C ALA A 205 -21.56 0.93 1.19
N GLU A 206 -22.72 0.28 1.14
CA GLU A 206 -22.91 -1.14 1.47
C GLU A 206 -22.22 -2.09 0.49
N GLU A 207 -21.93 -1.65 -0.73
CA GLU A 207 -21.21 -2.45 -1.73
C GLU A 207 -19.81 -2.87 -1.25
N PHE A 208 -19.14 -2.00 -0.48
CA PHE A 208 -17.83 -2.29 0.08
C PHE A 208 -17.91 -3.28 1.24
N GLU A 209 -18.93 -3.14 2.09
CA GLU A 209 -19.17 -4.09 3.20
C GLU A 209 -19.54 -5.47 2.67
N THR A 210 -20.43 -5.53 1.68
CA THR A 210 -20.85 -6.78 1.03
C THR A 210 -19.65 -7.52 0.46
N ALA A 211 -18.79 -6.84 -0.30
CA ALA A 211 -17.58 -7.44 -0.86
C ALA A 211 -16.59 -7.88 0.24
N ARG A 212 -16.43 -7.08 1.30
CA ARG A 212 -15.56 -7.42 2.44
C ARG A 212 -16.06 -8.67 3.16
N ALA A 213 -17.37 -8.77 3.40
CA ALA A 213 -18.01 -9.91 4.02
C ALA A 213 -17.86 -11.18 3.17
N ALA A 214 -17.99 -11.06 1.84
CA ALA A 214 -17.74 -12.18 0.92
C ALA A 214 -16.29 -12.69 1.00
N VAL A 215 -15.31 -11.79 1.05
CA VAL A 215 -13.91 -12.16 1.25
C VAL A 215 -13.72 -12.87 2.59
N ALA A 216 -14.30 -12.34 3.68
CA ALA A 216 -14.23 -12.97 5.01
C ALA A 216 -14.77 -14.40 4.98
N ALA A 217 -15.97 -14.58 4.40
CA ALA A 217 -16.64 -15.88 4.34
C ALA A 217 -15.82 -16.94 3.60
N ARG A 218 -14.98 -16.55 2.64
CA ARG A 218 -14.11 -17.48 1.90
C ARG A 218 -12.74 -17.70 2.52
N LEU A 219 -12.21 -16.73 3.27
CA LEU A 219 -10.88 -16.85 3.87
C LEU A 219 -10.89 -17.34 5.31
N LEU A 220 -12.00 -17.22 6.06
CA LEU A 220 -12.02 -17.52 7.49
C LEU A 220 -11.61 -18.96 7.80
N GLU A 221 -12.24 -19.95 7.19
CA GLU A 221 -11.92 -21.37 7.40
C GLU A 221 -10.47 -21.69 6.98
N ALA A 222 -10.00 -21.08 5.89
CA ALA A 222 -8.65 -21.29 5.40
C ALA A 222 -7.60 -20.66 6.34
N PHE A 223 -7.89 -19.48 6.88
CA PHE A 223 -7.07 -18.79 7.87
C PHE A 223 -7.00 -19.58 9.18
N GLU A 224 -8.12 -20.10 9.68
CA GLU A 224 -8.14 -20.93 10.91
C GLU A 224 -7.29 -22.20 10.77
N ARG A 225 -7.32 -22.82 9.60
CA ARG A 225 -6.52 -24.02 9.31
C ARG A 225 -5.04 -23.72 9.15
N ASN A 226 -4.69 -22.60 8.52
CA ASN A 226 -3.30 -22.24 8.27
C ASN A 226 -3.10 -20.71 8.30
N PRO A 227 -2.93 -20.11 9.50
CA PRO A 227 -2.77 -18.67 9.63
C PRO A 227 -1.53 -18.13 8.90
N LEU A 228 -0.48 -18.94 8.76
CA LEU A 228 0.81 -18.51 8.17
C LEU A 228 0.72 -18.20 6.67
N ILE A 229 -0.23 -18.82 5.95
CA ILE A 229 -0.45 -18.55 4.52
C ILE A 229 -1.50 -17.45 4.27
N HIS A 230 -2.08 -16.88 5.33
CA HIS A 230 -3.13 -15.86 5.28
C HIS A 230 -2.83 -14.71 6.26
N THR A 231 -1.55 -14.39 6.48
CA THR A 231 -1.14 -13.33 7.42
C THR A 231 -1.63 -11.94 7.00
N ASP A 232 -1.73 -11.68 5.71
CA ASP A 232 -2.31 -10.44 5.18
C ASP A 232 -3.77 -10.26 5.61
N PHE A 233 -4.57 -11.31 5.43
CA PHE A 233 -5.96 -11.34 5.89
C PHE A 233 -6.03 -11.20 7.41
N GLY A 234 -5.23 -11.95 8.18
CA GLY A 234 -5.20 -11.84 9.65
C GLY A 234 -4.88 -10.43 10.15
N ILE A 235 -3.87 -9.77 9.56
CA ILE A 235 -3.52 -8.37 9.89
C ILE A 235 -4.66 -7.42 9.52
N ALA A 236 -5.25 -7.58 8.33
CA ALA A 236 -6.35 -6.74 7.88
C ALA A 236 -7.62 -6.94 8.73
N SER A 237 -7.93 -8.17 9.13
CA SER A 237 -9.04 -8.50 10.03
C SER A 237 -8.84 -7.92 11.44
N GLN A 238 -7.63 -8.01 12.00
CA GLN A 238 -7.33 -7.39 13.29
C GLN A 238 -7.50 -5.87 13.24
N ALA A 239 -7.07 -5.23 12.14
CA ALA A 239 -7.30 -3.80 11.93
C ALA A 239 -8.79 -3.47 11.81
N ALA A 240 -9.55 -4.27 11.04
CA ALA A 240 -10.98 -4.08 10.85
C ALA A 240 -11.79 -4.25 12.14
N GLN A 241 -11.40 -5.17 13.04
CA GLN A 241 -12.04 -5.34 14.35
C GLN A 241 -12.02 -4.08 15.21
N ARG A 242 -11.00 -3.22 15.06
CA ARG A 242 -10.94 -1.93 15.76
C ARG A 242 -12.07 -1.00 15.33
N ASP A 243 -12.53 -1.13 14.09
CA ASP A 243 -13.61 -0.34 13.48
C ASP A 243 -13.57 1.15 13.87
N THR A 244 -12.37 1.74 13.79
CA THR A 244 -12.09 3.09 14.25
C THR A 244 -11.78 3.99 13.06
N LEU A 245 -12.54 5.08 12.94
CA LEU A 245 -12.31 6.19 12.01
C LEU A 245 -11.93 7.43 12.81
N VAL A 246 -10.80 8.05 12.47
CA VAL A 246 -10.37 9.33 13.04
C VAL A 246 -10.50 10.42 11.98
N CYS A 247 -11.39 11.38 12.21
CA CYS A 247 -11.51 12.58 11.40
C CYS A 247 -10.69 13.70 12.05
N LEU A 248 -9.59 14.10 11.43
CA LEU A 248 -8.84 15.30 11.78
C LEU A 248 -9.58 16.53 11.22
N ASP A 249 -9.95 17.43 12.12
CA ASP A 249 -10.69 18.65 11.82
C ASP A 249 -9.81 19.87 12.17
N GLY A 250 -10.03 20.99 11.48
CA GLY A 250 -9.29 22.24 11.66
C GLY A 250 -8.17 22.49 10.65
N PRO A 251 -7.57 23.69 10.71
CA PRO A 251 -6.63 24.15 9.69
C PRO A 251 -5.22 23.55 9.86
N ARG A 252 -4.56 23.25 8.75
CA ARG A 252 -3.26 22.53 8.74
C ARG A 252 -2.07 23.34 9.26
N ASP A 253 -2.18 24.65 9.28
CA ASP A 253 -1.17 25.57 9.81
C ASP A 253 -1.22 25.66 11.34
N ASP A 254 -2.26 25.14 11.98
CA ASP A 254 -2.32 25.00 13.43
C ASP A 254 -1.24 24.00 13.93
N PRO A 255 -0.35 24.42 14.85
CA PRO A 255 0.63 23.52 15.46
C PRO A 255 0.01 22.28 16.14
N GLU A 256 -1.20 22.39 16.67
CA GLU A 256 -1.90 21.27 17.30
C GLU A 256 -2.40 20.27 16.25
N PHE A 257 -2.76 20.72 15.05
CA PHE A 257 -3.12 19.83 13.95
C PHE A 257 -1.96 18.90 13.61
N ALA A 258 -0.74 19.46 13.52
CA ALA A 258 0.47 18.67 13.28
C ALA A 258 0.75 17.66 14.40
N ARG A 259 0.39 17.97 15.65
CA ARG A 259 0.52 17.05 16.79
C ARG A 259 -0.50 15.92 16.75
N LEU A 260 -1.77 16.22 16.45
CA LEU A 260 -2.82 15.22 16.24
C LEU A 260 -2.47 14.29 15.06
N HIS A 261 -2.01 14.88 13.94
CA HIS A 261 -1.57 14.13 12.77
C HIS A 261 -0.38 13.22 13.08
N ARG A 262 0.55 13.65 13.94
CA ARG A 262 1.67 12.81 14.37
C ARG A 262 1.19 11.57 15.12
N VAL A 263 0.21 11.70 16.03
CA VAL A 263 -0.33 10.57 16.79
C VAL A 263 -0.91 9.52 15.83
N VAL A 264 -1.81 9.93 14.93
CA VAL A 264 -2.43 8.99 13.99
C VAL A 264 -1.46 8.44 12.95
N ARG A 265 -0.20 8.90 12.88
CA ARG A 265 0.83 8.34 12.01
C ARG A 265 1.68 7.27 12.67
N GLU A 266 1.56 7.06 13.98
CA GLU A 266 2.40 6.11 14.69
C GLU A 266 2.13 4.66 14.29
N PRO A 267 3.16 3.79 14.28
CA PRO A 267 3.02 2.41 13.79
C PRO A 267 1.94 1.60 14.51
N GLN A 268 1.76 1.78 15.82
CA GLN A 268 0.75 1.07 16.63
C GLN A 268 -0.70 1.39 16.23
N PHE A 269 -0.91 2.48 15.51
CA PHE A 269 -2.22 2.90 15.01
C PHE A 269 -2.39 2.63 13.51
N ALA A 270 -1.48 1.90 12.85
CA ALA A 270 -1.48 1.68 11.40
C ALA A 270 -2.79 1.08 10.85
N GLY A 271 -3.50 0.30 11.69
CA GLY A 271 -4.79 -0.28 11.35
C GLY A 271 -5.98 0.69 11.36
N ILE A 272 -5.83 1.90 11.91
CA ILE A 272 -6.92 2.88 12.06
C ILE A 272 -7.12 3.66 10.76
N THR A 273 -8.39 3.87 10.39
CA THR A 273 -8.75 4.73 9.26
C THR A 273 -8.65 6.18 9.67
N VAL A 274 -7.96 6.97 8.86
CA VAL A 274 -7.73 8.40 9.12
C VAL A 274 -8.27 9.18 7.93
N VAL A 275 -8.96 10.28 8.22
CA VAL A 275 -9.37 11.27 7.23
C VAL A 275 -9.17 12.66 7.78
N HIS A 276 -8.76 13.59 6.93
CA HIS A 276 -8.77 15.01 7.20
C HIS A 276 -10.05 15.60 6.60
N LEU A 277 -10.81 16.34 7.39
CA LEU A 277 -11.99 17.03 6.89
C LEU A 277 -11.51 18.22 6.05
N ASP A 278 -11.64 18.11 4.73
CA ASP A 278 -11.32 19.18 3.79
C ASP A 278 -12.38 19.27 2.69
N PRO A 279 -12.53 20.45 2.05
CA PRO A 279 -13.62 20.67 1.10
C PRO A 279 -13.65 19.69 -0.07
N VAL A 280 -12.49 19.18 -0.51
CA VAL A 280 -12.40 18.24 -1.63
C VAL A 280 -13.01 16.90 -1.22
N LEU A 281 -12.68 16.41 -0.03
CA LEU A 281 -13.24 15.16 0.48
C LEU A 281 -14.69 15.28 0.92
N SER A 282 -15.09 16.42 1.49
CA SER A 282 -16.49 16.69 1.81
C SER A 282 -17.37 16.60 0.57
N GLN A 283 -16.93 17.20 -0.54
CA GLN A 283 -17.66 17.13 -1.80
C GLN A 283 -17.62 15.74 -2.45
N ALA A 284 -16.44 15.09 -2.47
CA ALA A 284 -16.24 13.87 -3.24
C ALA A 284 -16.77 12.61 -2.55
N LEU A 285 -16.78 12.58 -1.22
CA LEU A 285 -17.14 11.40 -0.41
C LEU A 285 -18.32 11.66 0.54
N ASP A 286 -19.01 12.81 0.42
CA ASP A 286 -20.11 13.21 1.30
C ASP A 286 -19.71 13.26 2.80
N LEU A 287 -18.48 13.69 3.05
CA LEU A 287 -17.95 13.84 4.40
C LEU A 287 -18.33 15.21 4.99
N PRO A 288 -18.36 15.35 6.33
CA PRO A 288 -18.53 16.65 6.96
C PRO A 288 -17.52 17.69 6.44
N GLY A 289 -17.98 18.94 6.32
CA GLY A 289 -17.12 20.07 5.96
C GLY A 289 -16.01 20.33 6.99
N PRO A 290 -14.91 20.99 6.61
CA PRO A 290 -13.90 21.44 7.56
C PRO A 290 -14.50 22.44 8.56
N GLY A 291 -14.23 22.22 9.84
CA GLY A 291 -14.45 23.18 10.90
C GLY A 291 -13.29 24.17 11.05
N SER A 292 -13.49 25.19 11.89
CA SER A 292 -12.46 26.16 12.27
C SER A 292 -11.66 25.76 13.50
N VAL A 293 -12.09 24.72 14.22
CA VAL A 293 -11.51 24.28 15.49
C VAL A 293 -10.68 23.03 15.26
N THR A 294 -9.41 23.08 15.63
CA THR A 294 -8.50 21.94 15.57
C THR A 294 -8.90 20.88 16.59
N ARG A 295 -9.23 19.68 16.12
CA ARG A 295 -9.60 18.53 16.95
C ARG A 295 -9.52 17.25 16.15
N ALA A 296 -9.48 16.13 16.85
CA ALA A 296 -9.70 14.81 16.27
C ALA A 296 -11.06 14.26 16.74
N ILE A 297 -11.90 13.87 15.78
CA ILE A 297 -13.18 13.21 16.04
C ILE A 297 -12.96 11.72 15.82
N VAL A 298 -13.12 10.92 16.88
CA VAL A 298 -12.93 9.48 16.85
C VAL A 298 -14.31 8.82 16.81
N ARG A 299 -14.57 8.07 15.74
CA ARG A 299 -15.77 7.25 15.55
C ARG A 299 -15.42 5.78 15.69
N ARG A 300 -16.16 5.05 16.54
CA ARG A 300 -16.02 3.61 16.74
C ARG A 300 -17.36 2.90 16.54
N GLY A 301 -17.38 1.78 15.82
CA GLY A 301 -18.59 0.97 15.72
C GLY A 301 -19.74 1.67 14.99
N GLY A 302 -19.47 2.60 14.09
CA GLY A 302 -20.47 3.41 13.39
C GLY A 302 -21.12 4.54 14.22
N GLU A 303 -21.18 4.42 15.56
CA GLU A 303 -22.06 5.23 16.41
C GLU A 303 -21.35 6.08 17.47
N GLN A 304 -20.34 5.53 18.18
CA GLN A 304 -19.70 6.26 19.27
C GLN A 304 -18.77 7.33 18.73
N THR A 305 -19.12 8.59 18.97
CA THR A 305 -18.33 9.75 18.56
C THR A 305 -17.74 10.41 19.80
N THR A 306 -16.41 10.40 19.91
CA THR A 306 -15.66 11.12 20.95
C THR A 306 -14.74 12.14 20.28
N THR A 307 -14.36 13.20 20.99
CA THR A 307 -13.48 14.24 20.46
C THR A 307 -12.26 14.41 21.35
N ALA A 308 -11.10 14.58 20.73
CA ALA A 308 -9.86 14.98 21.39
C ALA A 308 -9.41 16.34 20.86
N ALA A 309 -9.17 17.28 21.76
CA ALA A 309 -8.60 18.59 21.44
C ALA A 309 -7.07 18.54 21.40
N THR A 310 -6.46 17.59 22.12
CA THR A 310 -5.00 17.46 22.24
C THR A 310 -4.46 16.12 21.76
N ALA A 311 -3.19 16.09 21.35
CA ALA A 311 -2.52 14.84 20.99
C ALA A 311 -2.47 13.81 22.14
N GLY A 312 -2.39 14.27 23.40
CA GLY A 312 -2.42 13.40 24.58
C GLY A 312 -3.79 12.72 24.76
N GLU A 313 -4.87 13.48 24.65
CA GLU A 313 -6.24 12.94 24.67
C GLU A 313 -6.46 11.94 23.54
N LEU A 314 -6.03 12.29 22.31
CA LEU A 314 -6.19 11.42 21.17
C LEU A 314 -5.46 10.08 21.38
N ARG A 315 -4.22 10.10 21.87
CA ARG A 315 -3.47 8.87 22.16
C ARG A 315 -4.23 7.97 23.14
N THR A 316 -4.68 8.54 24.26
CA THR A 316 -5.45 7.80 25.28
C THR A 316 -6.72 7.21 24.69
N LEU A 317 -7.46 7.96 23.87
CA LEU A 317 -8.65 7.47 23.19
C LEU A 317 -8.32 6.31 22.24
N LEU A 318 -7.23 6.38 21.49
CA LEU A 318 -6.86 5.33 20.53
C LEU A 318 -6.28 4.07 21.18
N GLU A 319 -5.68 4.19 22.36
CA GLU A 319 -5.16 3.06 23.15
C GLU A 319 -6.25 2.35 23.96
N ALA A 320 -7.35 3.05 24.29
CA ALA A 320 -8.47 2.45 24.98
C ALA A 320 -9.09 1.30 24.16
N PRO A 321 -9.37 0.14 24.76
CA PRO A 321 -10.05 -0.96 24.07
C PRO A 321 -11.41 -0.51 23.55
N ARG A 322 -11.93 -1.21 22.54
CA ARG A 322 -13.30 -1.00 22.07
C ARG A 322 -14.24 -1.34 23.26
N PRO A 323 -15.18 -0.46 23.64
CA PRO A 323 -16.20 -0.84 24.61
C PRO A 323 -17.00 -2.02 24.03
N GLU A 324 -17.21 -3.03 24.86
CA GLU A 324 -17.97 -4.25 24.53
C GLU A 324 -19.42 -3.94 24.13
#